data_AF-A0A925AID2-F1
#
_entry.id   AF-A0A925AID2-F1
#
_cell.length_a   1.000
_cell.length_b   1.000
_cell.length_c   1.000
_cell.angle_alpha   90.00
_cell.angle_beta   90.00
_cell.angle_gamma   90.00
#
_symmetry.space_group_name_H-M   'P 1'
#
loop_
_entity.id
_entity.type
_entity.pdbx_description
1 polymer ?
#
loop_
_entity_poly.entity_id
_entity_poly.type
_entity_poly.pdbx_seq_one_letter_code
_entity_poly.pdbx_strand_id
1 'polypeptide(L)'
;MKTFFRFYGWSSAFALVALAVSFWLGYQSGGTLGAGVSLLFTALMLGILETSLSFDNAVVNAKILETMPPFWRKMFLTIGILIAVFGMRIVFPIVIVWLVSSLPFDAVLAMTWQDPHAFQKIIIDQNVVISGFGGAFLWMVFFRFFFDPHKDIHWVPGLERNMSRLGRLEGVWVV
;
A
#
# COMPACT_ATOMS: atom_id res chain seq x y z
N MET A 1 -16.26 7.04 27.90
CA MET A 1 -15.42 5.81 27.87
C MET A 1 -16.14 4.58 27.32
N LYS A 2 -17.36 4.22 27.76
CA LYS A 2 -18.06 2.99 27.27
C LYS A 2 -18.24 2.90 25.75
N THR A 3 -18.50 4.02 25.06
CA THR A 3 -18.67 4.05 23.59
C THR A 3 -17.37 3.79 22.82
N PHE A 4 -16.23 4.27 23.33
CA PHE A 4 -14.92 4.07 22.70
C PHE A 4 -14.54 2.59 22.68
N PHE A 5 -14.62 1.92 23.84
CA PHE A 5 -14.31 0.50 23.93
C PHE A 5 -15.29 -0.39 23.16
N ARG A 6 -16.52 0.06 22.91
CA ARG A 6 -17.50 -0.69 22.11
C ARG A 6 -17.14 -0.74 20.62
N PHE A 7 -16.61 0.35 20.05
CA PHE A 7 -16.29 0.42 18.63
C PHE A 7 -14.80 0.15 18.33
N TYR A 8 -13.90 0.61 19.20
CA TYR A 8 -12.45 0.54 19.00
C TYR A 8 -11.76 -0.46 19.92
N GLY A 9 -12.47 -1.10 20.85
CA GLY A 9 -11.85 -2.00 21.83
C GLY A 9 -11.04 -3.11 21.18
N TRP A 10 -11.55 -3.69 20.09
CA TRP A 10 -10.87 -4.77 19.37
C TRP A 10 -9.65 -4.30 18.58
N SER A 11 -9.74 -3.16 17.90
CA SER A 11 -8.60 -2.57 17.20
C SER A 11 -7.50 -2.11 18.16
N SER A 12 -7.87 -1.53 19.32
CA SER A 12 -6.89 -1.09 20.32
C SER A 12 -6.21 -2.27 21.02
N ALA A 13 -6.95 -3.33 21.34
CA ALA A 13 -6.37 -4.55 21.89
C ALA A 13 -5.41 -5.20 20.90
N PHE A 14 -5.80 -5.31 19.63
CA PHE A 14 -4.93 -5.85 18.58
C PHE A 14 -3.65 -5.03 18.41
N ALA A 15 -3.75 -3.69 18.39
CA ALA A 15 -2.59 -2.81 18.29
C ALA A 15 -1.63 -2.98 19.48
N LEU A 16 -2.15 -3.09 20.71
CA LEU A 16 -1.33 -3.34 21.90
C LEU A 16 -0.64 -4.71 21.83
N VAL A 17 -1.33 -5.74 21.36
CA VAL A 17 -0.73 -7.07 21.15
C VAL A 17 0.36 -7.01 20.09
N ALA A 18 0.13 -6.35 18.96
CA ALA A 18 1.14 -6.18 17.91
C ALA A 18 2.38 -5.44 18.40
N LEU A 19 2.20 -4.38 19.19
CA LEU A 19 3.31 -3.65 19.82
C LEU A 19 4.06 -4.53 20.83
N ALA A 20 3.35 -5.29 21.67
CA ALA A 20 3.99 -6.23 22.60
C ALA A 20 4.78 -7.33 21.86
N VAL A 21 4.23 -7.87 20.77
CA VAL A 21 4.93 -8.84 19.91
C VAL A 21 6.16 -8.21 19.27
N SER A 22 6.10 -6.95 18.83
CA SER A 22 7.28 -6.26 18.28
C SER A 22 8.39 -6.11 19.32
N PHE A 23 8.06 -5.75 20.56
CA PHE A 23 9.04 -5.71 21.65
C PHE A 23 9.66 -7.08 21.92
N TRP A 24 8.82 -8.12 21.97
CA TRP A 24 9.26 -9.49 22.23
C TRP A 24 10.19 -10.03 21.12
N LEU A 25 9.86 -9.78 19.85
CA LEU A 25 10.71 -10.13 18.71
C LEU A 25 12.04 -9.37 18.75
N GLY A 26 12.02 -8.07 19.05
CA GLY A 26 13.25 -7.29 19.18
C GLY A 26 14.16 -7.79 20.30
N TYR A 27 13.57 -8.21 21.42
CA TYR A 27 14.31 -8.82 22.53
C TYR A 27 14.93 -10.18 22.15
N GLN A 28 14.18 -11.04 21.45
CA GLN A 28 14.68 -12.34 20.97
C GLN A 28 15.82 -12.19 19.95
N SER A 29 15.69 -11.26 19.00
CA SER A 29 16.69 -11.09 17.93
C SER A 29 17.97 -10.40 18.43
N GLY A 30 17.88 -9.45 19.36
CA GLY A 30 19.02 -8.64 19.82
C GLY A 30 19.56 -9.00 21.19
N GLY A 31 18.93 -9.93 21.93
CA GLY A 31 19.35 -10.40 23.26
C GLY A 31 19.39 -9.35 24.38
N THR A 32 19.01 -8.10 24.08
CA THR A 32 19.10 -6.95 25.00
C THR A 32 17.76 -6.23 25.09
N LEU A 33 17.48 -5.64 26.26
CA LEU A 33 16.30 -4.79 26.45
C LEU A 33 16.29 -3.60 25.49
N GLY A 34 17.46 -3.06 25.12
CA GLY A 34 17.58 -1.97 24.15
C GLY A 34 17.08 -2.32 22.75
N ALA A 35 17.37 -3.54 22.27
CA ALA A 35 16.89 -4.01 20.97
C ALA A 35 15.35 -4.15 20.94
N GLY A 36 14.75 -4.64 22.04
CA GLY A 36 13.29 -4.70 22.20
C GLY A 36 12.63 -3.32 22.15
N VAL A 37 13.17 -2.34 22.90
CA VAL A 37 12.65 -0.97 22.90
C VAL A 37 12.82 -0.30 21.54
N SER A 38 13.93 -0.53 20.85
CA SER A 38 14.16 0.01 19.51
C SER A 38 13.13 -0.51 18.51
N LEU A 39 12.87 -1.83 18.47
CA LEU A 39 11.88 -2.40 17.55
C LEU A 39 10.46 -1.93 17.89
N LEU A 40 10.12 -1.85 19.18
CA LEU A 40 8.86 -1.29 19.65
C LEU A 40 8.66 0.16 19.16
N PHE A 41 9.70 0.98 19.28
CA PHE A 41 9.66 2.37 18.84
C PHE A 41 9.49 2.48 17.32
N THR A 42 10.24 1.68 16.55
CA THR A 42 10.09 1.60 15.09
C THR A 42 8.68 1.16 14.70
N ALA A 43 8.14 0.11 15.33
CA ALA A 43 6.79 -0.39 15.07
C ALA A 43 5.73 0.65 15.42
N LEU A 44 5.90 1.39 16.52
CA LEU A 44 5.01 2.48 16.91
C LEU A 44 5.02 3.61 15.88
N MET A 45 6.20 4.06 15.47
CA MET A 45 6.34 5.13 14.47
C MET A 45 5.76 4.73 13.11
N LEU A 46 6.08 3.52 12.63
CA LEU A 46 5.50 2.98 11.40
C LEU A 46 3.98 2.83 11.53
N GLY A 47 3.48 2.38 12.68
CA GLY A 47 2.05 2.28 12.94
C GLY A 47 1.33 3.62 12.86
N ILE A 48 1.91 4.68 13.44
CA ILE A 48 1.35 6.05 13.37
C ILE A 48 1.38 6.58 11.93
N LEU A 49 2.50 6.39 11.23
CA LEU A 49 2.65 6.83 9.84
C LEU A 49 1.65 6.13 8.92
N GLU A 50 1.55 4.81 9.03
CA GLU A 50 0.67 4.01 8.20
C GLU A 50 -0.81 4.31 8.49
N THR A 51 -1.16 4.54 9.77
CA THR A 51 -2.52 4.92 10.17
C THR A 51 -2.90 6.27 9.57
N SER A 52 -1.99 7.25 9.63
CA SER A 52 -2.21 8.59 9.04
C SER A 52 -2.44 8.51 7.53
N LEU A 53 -1.57 7.82 6.79
CA LEU A 53 -1.70 7.66 5.34
C LEU A 53 -2.92 6.82 4.94
N SER A 54 -3.31 5.86 5.78
CA SER A 54 -4.48 5.02 5.53
C SER A 54 -5.80 5.80 5.70
N PHE A 55 -5.84 6.82 6.56
CA PHE A 55 -7.05 7.60 6.77
C PHE A 55 -7.45 8.40 5.53
N ASP A 56 -6.51 9.09 4.87
CA ASP A 56 -6.79 9.86 3.66
C ASP A 56 -7.35 8.97 2.55
N ASN A 57 -6.75 7.79 2.38
CA ASN A 57 -7.22 6.79 1.42
C ASN A 57 -8.59 6.20 1.81
N ALA A 58 -8.85 6.00 3.10
CA ALA A 58 -10.13 5.46 3.58
C ALA A 58 -11.28 6.44 3.34
N VAL A 59 -11.07 7.74 3.49
CA VAL A 59 -12.10 8.77 3.27
C VAL A 59 -12.54 8.80 1.79
N VAL A 60 -11.58 8.80 0.86
CA VAL A 60 -11.89 8.78 -0.58
C VAL A 60 -12.62 7.48 -0.96
N ASN A 61 -12.15 6.33 -0.47
CA ASN A 61 -12.77 5.05 -0.74
C ASN A 61 -14.19 4.94 -0.16
N ALA A 62 -14.43 5.49 1.03
CA ALA A 62 -15.75 5.50 1.66
C ALA A 62 -16.79 6.26 0.81
N LYS A 63 -16.39 7.41 0.23
CA LYS A 63 -17.26 8.20 -0.66
C LYS A 63 -17.67 7.41 -1.91
N ILE A 64 -16.75 6.63 -2.47
CA ILE A 64 -17.04 5.78 -3.64
C ILE A 64 -17.92 4.60 -3.23
N LEU A 65 -17.68 3.98 -2.06
CA LEU A 65 -18.48 2.84 -1.57
C LEU A 65 -19.94 3.18 -1.30
N GLU A 66 -20.24 4.43 -0.94
CA GLU A 66 -21.60 4.90 -0.68
C GLU A 66 -22.49 4.81 -1.93
N THR A 67 -21.92 5.03 -3.11
CA THR A 67 -22.65 4.95 -4.40
C THR A 67 -22.76 3.53 -4.94
N MET A 68 -22.03 2.56 -4.36
CA MET A 68 -22.02 1.18 -4.83
C MET A 68 -23.24 0.38 -4.33
N PRO A 69 -23.74 -0.58 -5.14
CA PRO A 69 -24.74 -1.55 -4.70
C PRO A 69 -24.29 -2.35 -3.46
N PRO A 70 -25.23 -2.85 -2.63
CA PRO A 70 -24.91 -3.52 -1.37
C PRO A 70 -23.97 -4.72 -1.49
N PHE A 71 -24.04 -5.46 -2.60
CA PHE A 71 -23.18 -6.61 -2.87
C PHE A 71 -21.70 -6.19 -3.00
N TRP A 72 -21.40 -5.24 -3.88
CA TRP A 72 -20.04 -4.77 -4.14
C TRP A 72 -19.44 -4.07 -2.91
N ARG A 73 -20.27 -3.34 -2.16
CA ARG A 73 -19.86 -2.72 -0.89
C ARG A 73 -19.39 -3.77 0.12
N LYS A 74 -20.15 -4.85 0.32
CA LYS A 74 -19.77 -5.95 1.23
C LYS A 74 -18.54 -6.70 0.73
N MET A 75 -18.45 -6.98 -0.56
CA MET A 75 -17.30 -7.67 -1.15
C MET A 75 -16.01 -6.86 -0.99
N PHE A 76 -16.07 -5.54 -1.23
CA PHE A 76 -14.93 -4.66 -1.02
C PHE A 76 -14.50 -4.61 0.45
N LEU A 77 -15.45 -4.46 1.38
CA LEU A 77 -15.16 -4.39 2.81
C LEU A 77 -14.65 -5.71 3.41
N THR A 78 -14.90 -6.85 2.75
CA THR A 78 -14.47 -8.17 3.24
C THR A 78 -13.21 -8.64 2.52
N ILE A 79 -13.33 -8.98 1.24
CA ILE A 79 -12.24 -9.55 0.44
C ILE A 79 -11.34 -8.44 -0.11
N GLY A 80 -11.93 -7.31 -0.52
CA GLY A 80 -11.17 -6.19 -1.10
C GLY A 80 -10.12 -5.64 -0.14
N ILE A 81 -10.52 -5.32 1.10
CA ILE A 81 -9.59 -4.86 2.15
C ILE A 81 -8.55 -5.94 2.48
N LEU A 82 -8.96 -7.22 2.55
CA LEU A 82 -8.03 -8.32 2.83
C LEU A 82 -6.92 -8.39 1.76
N ILE A 83 -7.29 -8.35 0.48
CA ILE A 83 -6.33 -8.34 -0.63
C ILE A 83 -5.49 -7.06 -0.62
N ALA A 84 -6.11 -5.90 -0.36
CA ALA A 84 -5.38 -4.63 -0.34
C ALA A 84 -4.32 -4.59 0.77
N VAL A 85 -4.62 -5.15 1.95
CA VAL A 85 -3.68 -5.15 3.08
C VAL A 85 -2.66 -6.28 2.94
N PHE A 86 -3.10 -7.53 2.81
CA PHE A 86 -2.18 -8.68 2.82
C PHE A 86 -1.60 -8.97 1.44
N GLY A 87 -2.41 -8.83 0.40
CA GLY A 87 -1.98 -9.02 -0.99
C GLY A 87 -0.90 -8.02 -1.36
N MET A 88 -1.13 -6.72 -1.16
CA MET A 88 -0.15 -5.70 -1.53
C MET A 88 1.06 -5.61 -0.60
N ARG A 89 0.92 -5.94 0.70
CA ARG A 89 2.03 -5.79 1.66
C ARG A 89 2.87 -7.05 1.87
N ILE A 90 2.28 -8.23 1.75
CA ILE A 90 2.99 -9.50 2.00
C ILE A 90 3.19 -10.25 0.70
N VAL A 91 2.10 -10.55 -0.02
CA VAL A 91 2.17 -11.40 -1.22
C VAL A 91 2.93 -10.70 -2.34
N PHE A 92 2.64 -9.43 -2.58
CA PHE A 92 3.19 -8.68 -3.70
C PHE A 92 4.72 -8.51 -3.63
N PRO A 93 5.35 -8.11 -2.51
CA PRO A 93 6.81 -8.08 -2.41
C PRO A 93 7.46 -9.46 -2.63
N ILE A 94 6.85 -10.54 -2.10
CA ILE A 94 7.36 -11.90 -2.29
C ILE A 94 7.31 -12.30 -3.77
N VAL A 95 6.19 -12.01 -4.45
CA VAL A 95 6.03 -12.29 -5.88
C VAL A 95 7.04 -11.51 -6.72
N ILE A 96 7.30 -10.24 -6.41
CA ILE A 96 8.32 -9.45 -7.10
C ILE A 96 9.69 -10.09 -6.94
N VAL A 97 10.10 -10.40 -5.71
CA VAL A 97 11.41 -11.01 -5.46
C VAL A 97 11.51 -12.35 -6.18
N TRP A 98 10.45 -13.15 -6.19
CA TRP A 98 10.41 -14.41 -6.92
C TRP A 98 10.61 -14.25 -8.43
N LEU A 99 9.88 -13.31 -9.05
CA LEU A 99 9.99 -13.05 -10.49
C LEU A 99 11.39 -12.55 -10.90
N VAL A 100 12.05 -11.79 -10.03
CA VAL A 100 13.31 -11.12 -10.37
C VAL A 100 14.55 -11.91 -9.92
N SER A 101 14.45 -12.72 -8.86
CA SER A 101 15.58 -13.51 -8.36
C SER A 101 15.85 -14.80 -9.13
N SER A 102 14.94 -15.25 -10.00
CA SER A 102 14.99 -16.53 -10.73
C SER A 102 15.13 -17.78 -9.81
N LEU A 103 14.90 -17.60 -8.51
CA LEU A 103 14.86 -18.68 -7.53
C LEU A 103 13.50 -19.38 -7.54
N PRO A 104 13.42 -20.65 -7.11
CA PRO A 104 12.12 -21.30 -6.94
C PRO A 104 11.36 -20.64 -5.77
N PHE A 105 10.02 -20.68 -5.83
CA PHE A 105 9.15 -19.91 -4.93
C PHE A 105 9.32 -20.29 -3.45
N ASP A 106 9.55 -21.58 -3.18
CA ASP A 106 9.82 -22.12 -1.85
C ASP A 106 11.12 -21.56 -1.24
N ALA A 107 12.18 -21.43 -2.04
CA ALA A 107 13.43 -20.82 -1.60
C ALA A 107 13.25 -19.34 -1.24
N VAL A 108 12.47 -18.59 -2.02
CA VAL A 108 12.17 -17.19 -1.74
C VAL A 108 11.33 -17.06 -0.47
N LEU A 109 10.34 -17.93 -0.28
CA LEU A 109 9.51 -17.94 0.92
C LEU A 109 10.34 -18.28 2.16
N ALA A 110 11.21 -19.29 2.09
CA ALA A 110 12.11 -19.64 3.19
C ALA A 110 13.06 -18.49 3.55
N MET A 111 13.55 -17.75 2.55
CA MET A 111 14.46 -16.62 2.74
C MET A 111 13.82 -15.50 3.58
N THR A 112 12.49 -15.30 3.52
CA THR A 112 11.81 -14.26 4.30
C THR A 112 12.00 -14.39 5.82
N TRP A 113 12.18 -15.62 6.33
CA TRP A 113 12.36 -15.89 7.77
C TRP A 113 13.76 -16.38 8.11
N GLN A 114 14.45 -17.05 7.18
CA GLN A 114 15.79 -17.61 7.42
C GLN A 114 16.92 -16.59 7.16
N ASP A 115 16.79 -15.74 6.14
CA ASP A 115 17.77 -14.72 5.82
C ASP A 115 17.09 -13.43 5.31
N PRO A 116 16.52 -12.63 6.24
CA PRO A 116 15.88 -11.36 5.90
C PRO A 116 16.84 -10.36 5.22
N HIS A 117 18.15 -10.47 5.48
CA HIS A 117 19.15 -9.57 4.89
C HIS A 117 19.37 -9.86 3.41
N ALA A 118 19.46 -11.13 3.03
CA ALA A 118 19.50 -11.52 1.62
C ALA A 118 18.23 -11.08 0.88
N PHE A 119 17.06 -11.27 1.50
CA PHE A 119 15.78 -10.80 0.94
C PHE A 119 15.76 -9.29 0.71
N GLN A 120 16.19 -8.51 1.72
CA GLN A 120 16.29 -7.06 1.62
C GLN A 120 17.26 -6.64 0.51
N LYS A 121 18.41 -7.30 0.37
CA LYS A 121 19.41 -6.98 -0.64
C LYS A 121 18.84 -7.12 -2.05
N ILE A 122 18.14 -8.23 -2.34
CA ILE A 122 17.51 -8.43 -3.65
C ILE A 122 16.48 -7.33 -3.96
N ILE A 123 15.69 -6.92 -2.96
CA ILE A 123 14.74 -5.82 -3.14
C ILE A 123 15.44 -4.49 -3.47
N ILE A 124 16.52 -4.17 -2.75
CA ILE A 124 17.27 -2.94 -2.95
C ILE A 124 17.96 -2.94 -4.33
N ASP A 125 18.58 -4.06 -4.70
CA ASP A 125 19.27 -4.21 -5.99
C ASP A 125 18.29 -4.07 -7.17
N GLN A 126 17.01 -4.40 -6.95
CA GLN A 126 15.95 -4.34 -7.96
C GLN A 126 15.04 -3.10 -7.82
N ASN A 127 15.44 -2.12 -6.99
CA ASN A 127 14.66 -0.91 -6.74
C ASN A 127 14.38 -0.13 -8.03
N VAL A 128 15.26 -0.17 -9.03
CA VAL A 128 15.12 0.52 -10.31
C VAL A 128 13.92 -0.03 -11.08
N VAL A 129 13.78 -1.35 -11.14
CA VAL A 129 12.67 -1.99 -11.87
C VAL A 129 11.34 -1.72 -11.17
N ILE A 130 11.30 -1.85 -9.83
CA ILE A 130 10.11 -1.59 -9.02
C ILE A 130 9.68 -0.13 -9.13
N SER A 131 10.63 0.80 -9.03
CA SER A 131 10.36 2.24 -9.14
C SER A 131 9.99 2.63 -10.57
N GLY A 132 10.55 1.97 -11.57
CA GLY A 132 10.19 2.14 -12.98
C GLY A 132 8.74 1.76 -13.26
N PHE A 133 8.27 0.65 -12.69
CA PHE A 133 6.86 0.25 -12.79
C PHE A 133 5.93 1.28 -12.13
N GLY A 134 6.22 1.68 -10.88
CA GLY A 134 5.45 2.70 -10.19
C GLY A 134 5.46 4.05 -10.91
N GLY A 135 6.63 4.46 -11.43
CA GLY A 135 6.81 5.66 -12.22
C GLY A 135 6.00 5.64 -13.51
N ALA A 136 6.01 4.54 -14.26
CA ALA A 136 5.20 4.38 -15.47
C ALA A 136 3.70 4.43 -15.19
N PHE A 137 3.25 3.83 -14.09
CA PHE A 137 1.85 3.93 -13.65
C PHE A 137 1.46 5.39 -13.31
N LEU A 138 2.29 6.09 -12.54
CA LEU A 138 2.06 7.50 -12.23
C LEU A 138 2.07 8.37 -13.50
N TRP A 139 2.96 8.08 -14.45
CA TRP A 139 2.96 8.73 -15.76
C TRP A 139 1.65 8.50 -16.53
N MET A 140 1.13 7.27 -16.54
CA MET A 140 -0.14 6.95 -17.18
C MET A 140 -1.30 7.74 -16.57
N VAL A 141 -1.39 7.79 -15.24
CA VAL A 141 -2.43 8.56 -14.53
C VAL A 141 -2.25 10.07 -14.77
N PHE A 142 -1.02 10.55 -14.74
CA PHE A 142 -0.67 11.94 -15.03
C PHE A 142 -1.13 12.36 -16.43
N PHE A 143 -0.77 11.59 -17.47
CA PHE A 143 -1.18 11.89 -18.83
C PHE A 143 -2.69 11.79 -19.01
N ARG A 144 -3.34 10.77 -18.41
CA ARG A 144 -4.80 10.65 -18.41
C ARG A 144 -5.47 11.90 -17.84
N PHE A 145 -4.96 12.45 -16.73
CA PHE A 145 -5.49 13.68 -16.14
C PHE A 145 -5.21 14.93 -16.99
N PHE A 146 -4.05 15.02 -17.64
CA PHE A 146 -3.69 16.19 -18.45
C PHE A 146 -4.43 16.25 -19.79
N PHE A 147 -4.69 15.09 -20.40
CA PHE A 147 -5.35 14.99 -21.70
C PHE A 147 -6.87 14.82 -21.62
N ASP A 148 -7.47 14.66 -20.42
CA ASP A 148 -8.92 14.57 -20.26
C ASP A 148 -9.62 15.86 -20.73
N PRO A 149 -10.41 15.81 -21.81
CA PRO A 149 -11.11 16.97 -22.35
C PRO A 149 -12.34 17.37 -21.54
N HIS A 150 -12.80 16.51 -20.62
CA HIS A 150 -13.97 16.71 -19.75
C HIS A 150 -13.61 17.12 -18.33
N LYS A 151 -12.34 17.42 -18.03
CA LYS A 151 -11.97 17.83 -16.68
C LYS A 151 -12.47 19.24 -16.37
N ASP A 152 -13.15 19.37 -15.23
CA ASP A 152 -13.69 20.66 -14.75
C ASP A 152 -12.63 21.51 -14.03
N ILE A 153 -11.55 20.89 -13.54
CA ILE A 153 -10.54 21.54 -12.72
C ILE A 153 -9.21 21.57 -13.47
N HIS A 154 -8.70 22.77 -13.71
CA HIS A 154 -7.38 23.01 -14.29
C HIS A 154 -6.39 23.49 -13.21
N TRP A 155 -5.31 22.75 -12.96
CA TRP A 155 -4.29 23.16 -11.99
C TRP A 155 -3.33 24.20 -12.59
N VAL A 156 -2.95 24.02 -13.85
CA VAL A 156 -2.11 24.96 -14.64
C VAL A 156 -2.86 25.37 -15.92
N PRO A 157 -3.71 26.43 -15.87
CA PRO A 157 -4.67 26.75 -16.93
C PRO A 157 -4.08 26.98 -18.32
N GLY A 158 -2.86 27.51 -18.43
CA GLY A 158 -2.22 27.80 -19.72
C GLY A 158 -1.70 26.54 -20.43
N LEU A 159 -1.03 25.66 -19.69
CA LEU A 159 -0.45 24.42 -20.22
C LEU A 159 -1.54 23.37 -20.46
N GLU A 160 -2.45 23.20 -19.49
CA GLU A 160 -3.49 22.18 -19.54
C GLU A 160 -4.53 22.42 -20.62
N ARG A 161 -4.83 23.69 -20.96
CA ARG A 161 -5.82 24.01 -22.00
C ARG A 161 -5.33 23.71 -23.40
N ASN A 162 -4.01 23.71 -23.62
CA ASN A 162 -3.40 23.27 -24.88
C ASN A 162 -3.31 21.74 -24.93
N MET A 163 -2.99 21.09 -23.81
CA MET A 163 -2.92 19.63 -23.72
C MET A 163 -4.29 18.96 -23.81
N SER A 164 -5.33 19.46 -23.14
CA SER A 164 -6.70 18.91 -23.26
C SER A 164 -7.29 19.03 -24.67
N ARG A 165 -6.79 19.98 -25.48
CA ARG A 165 -7.14 20.08 -26.91
C ARG A 165 -6.50 18.97 -27.76
N LEU A 166 -5.31 18.49 -27.40
CA LEU A 166 -4.65 17.35 -28.07
C LEU A 166 -5.37 16.03 -27.79
N GLY A 167 -5.97 15.88 -26.59
CA GLY A 167 -6.78 14.70 -26.22
C GLY A 167 -8.10 14.57 -27.00
N ARG A 168 -8.54 15.60 -27.74
CA ARG A 168 -9.74 15.53 -28.61
C ARG A 168 -9.59 14.60 -29.81
N LEU A 169 -8.39 14.09 -30.11
CA LEU A 169 -8.13 13.19 -31.24
C LEU A 169 -8.54 11.73 -30.95
N GLU A 170 -8.90 11.36 -29.72
CA GLU A 170 -9.39 10.01 -29.35
C GLU A 170 -10.92 9.86 -29.44
N GLY A 171 -11.60 10.73 -30.19
CA GLY A 171 -13.01 10.59 -30.55
C GLY A 171 -13.29 9.62 -31.71
N VAL A 172 -12.33 8.75 -32.06
CA VAL A 172 -12.51 7.70 -33.08
C VAL A 172 -12.32 6.34 -32.42
N TRP A 173 -13.29 5.96 -31.60
CA TRP A 173 -13.54 4.55 -31.30
C TRP A 173 -14.13 3.94 -32.57
N VAL A 174 -13.30 3.25 -33.36
CA VAL A 174 -13.81 2.26 -34.31
C VAL A 174 -14.14 1.02 -33.49
N VAL A 175 -15.42 0.65 -33.59
CA VAL A 175 -16.12 -0.55 -33.12
C VAL A 175 -15.23 -1.80 -33.02
#